data_AF-A0ABD7F8D9-F1
#
_entry.id   AF-A0ABD7F8D9-F1
#
_cell.length_a   1.000
_cell.length_b   1.000
_cell.length_c   1.000
_cell.angle_alpha   90.00
_cell.angle_beta   90.00
_cell.angle_gamma   90.00
#
_symmetry.space_group_name_H-M   'P 1'
#
loop_
_entity.id
_entity.type
_entity.pdbx_description
1 polymer ?
#
loop_
_entity_poly.entity_id
_entity_poly.type
_entity_poly.pdbx_seq_one_letter_code
_entity_poly.pdbx_strand_id
1 'polypeptide(L)'
;MSYPISHTQQHIQQLILEQIQSAFNKKPNIAGTLHGQRRIYQGCLERRTSLFPSRKAGGSIALESFLELAYAVQLESHPTVESYRTQTLKIPIGQNQELYPDFLIRTLKGNFEVHEVKPSIQHLSLESLQRFERLASILASINIPFKLVDANTLPRRQSLTQLLHLYSRGHLQDWTSLEIELAQDLLIRYELDNLEQAYSILEKDQLSPQLADYLLFHQIIQVKNAKNNHLTLGVDL
;
A
#
# COMPACT_ATOMS: atom_id res chain seq x y z
N MET A 1 -9.90 43.88 -6.21
CA MET A 1 -9.71 43.47 -4.80
C MET A 1 -9.11 42.07 -4.80
N SER A 2 -7.80 41.96 -4.61
CA SER A 2 -7.08 40.69 -4.56
C SER A 2 -7.19 40.10 -3.16
N TYR A 3 -7.93 38.99 -3.01
CA TYR A 3 -7.86 38.20 -1.79
C TYR A 3 -6.41 37.76 -1.57
N PRO A 4 -5.82 37.89 -0.36
CA PRO A 4 -4.42 37.55 -0.16
C PRO A 4 -4.24 36.05 -0.37
N ILE A 5 -3.37 35.70 -1.32
CA ILE A 5 -3.02 34.32 -1.73
C ILE A 5 -2.63 33.45 -0.51
N SER A 6 -2.11 34.06 0.55
CA SER A 6 -1.71 33.41 1.81
C SER A 6 -2.86 32.76 2.59
N HIS A 7 -4.03 33.41 2.67
CA HIS A 7 -5.16 32.87 3.45
C HIS A 7 -5.78 31.64 2.79
N THR A 8 -5.86 31.63 1.47
CA THR A 8 -6.35 30.48 0.70
C THR A 8 -5.41 29.29 0.86
N GLN A 9 -4.09 29.52 0.84
CA GLN A 9 -3.11 28.46 1.03
C GLN A 9 -3.18 27.85 2.43
N GLN A 10 -3.21 28.69 3.48
CA GLN A 10 -3.37 28.22 4.87
C GLN A 10 -4.65 27.41 5.07
N HIS A 11 -5.76 27.84 4.46
CA HIS A 11 -7.03 27.11 4.53
C HIS A 11 -6.94 25.73 3.87
N ILE A 12 -6.31 25.63 2.69
CA ILE A 12 -6.10 24.34 2.01
C ILE A 12 -5.24 23.41 2.86
N GLN A 13 -4.15 23.92 3.45
CA GLN A 13 -3.27 23.15 4.33
C GLN A 13 -4.02 22.59 5.53
N GLN A 14 -4.80 23.42 6.21
CA GLN A 14 -5.62 22.99 7.34
C GLN A 14 -6.64 21.93 6.92
N LEU A 15 -7.32 22.13 5.80
CA LEU A 15 -8.28 21.17 5.24
C LEU A 15 -7.63 19.82 4.89
N ILE A 16 -6.38 19.80 4.43
CA ILE A 16 -5.65 18.54 4.20
C ILE A 16 -5.35 17.83 5.53
N LEU A 17 -4.83 18.55 6.52
CA LEU A 17 -4.48 17.96 7.83
C LEU A 17 -5.71 17.41 8.55
N GLU A 18 -6.83 18.12 8.52
CA GLU A 18 -8.11 17.66 9.07
C GLU A 18 -8.61 16.38 8.38
N GLN A 19 -8.48 16.32 7.04
CA GLN A 19 -8.83 15.11 6.28
C GLN A 19 -7.92 13.93 6.62
N ILE A 20 -6.61 14.16 6.79
CA ILE A 20 -5.66 13.11 7.21
C ILE A 20 -6.05 12.57 8.59
N GLN A 21 -6.29 13.45 9.56
CA GLN A 21 -6.70 13.06 10.90
C GLN A 21 -8.02 12.27 10.88
N SER A 22 -9.00 12.75 10.12
CA SER A 22 -10.28 12.07 9.93
C SER A 22 -10.11 10.69 9.28
N ALA A 23 -9.26 10.58 8.26
CA ALA A 23 -9.01 9.34 7.53
C ALA A 23 -8.48 8.22 8.44
N PHE A 24 -7.52 8.53 9.31
CA PHE A 24 -6.94 7.54 10.23
C PHE A 24 -7.80 7.27 11.47
N ASN A 25 -8.66 8.20 11.88
CA ASN A 25 -9.62 7.98 12.96
C ASN A 25 -10.89 7.23 12.53
N LYS A 26 -11.16 7.18 11.22
CA LYS A 26 -12.32 6.50 10.66
C LYS A 26 -12.24 4.99 10.91
N LYS A 27 -13.26 4.47 11.59
CA LYS A 27 -13.44 3.03 11.82
C LYS A 27 -14.11 2.36 10.61
N PRO A 28 -13.86 1.06 10.38
CA PRO A 28 -14.59 0.30 9.38
C PRO A 28 -16.10 0.32 9.62
N ASN A 29 -16.88 0.14 8.56
CA ASN A 29 -18.33 -0.04 8.67
C ASN A 29 -18.68 -1.41 9.29
N ILE A 30 -19.98 -1.70 9.43
CA ILE A 30 -20.49 -2.96 10.00
C ILE A 30 -19.95 -4.19 9.26
N ALA A 31 -19.69 -4.07 7.94
CA ALA A 31 -19.10 -5.12 7.12
C ALA A 31 -17.57 -5.14 7.14
N GLY A 32 -16.93 -4.44 8.08
CA GLY A 32 -15.47 -4.38 8.21
C GLY A 32 -14.77 -3.64 7.07
N THR A 33 -15.49 -2.84 6.27
CA THR A 33 -14.97 -2.16 5.09
C THR A 33 -14.69 -0.68 5.33
N LEU A 34 -13.58 -0.19 4.80
CA LEU A 34 -13.17 1.21 4.76
C LEU A 34 -13.40 1.78 3.36
N HIS A 35 -14.24 2.81 3.29
CA HIS A 35 -14.50 3.55 2.05
C HIS A 35 -13.75 4.89 2.04
N GLY A 36 -13.14 5.20 0.90
CA GLY A 36 -12.63 6.53 0.57
C GLY A 36 -13.75 7.57 0.46
N GLN A 37 -13.38 8.81 0.12
CA GLN A 37 -14.32 9.90 -0.09
C GLN A 37 -15.04 9.81 -1.44
N ARG A 38 -14.35 9.28 -2.45
CA ARG A 38 -14.89 9.13 -3.79
C ARG A 38 -15.76 7.88 -3.89
N ARG A 39 -16.86 7.99 -4.65
CA ARG A 39 -17.71 6.84 -4.98
C ARG A 39 -16.99 5.94 -5.98
N ILE A 40 -16.94 4.65 -5.66
CA ILE A 40 -16.41 3.63 -6.55
C ILE A 40 -17.47 3.30 -7.60
N TYR A 41 -17.11 3.39 -8.88
CA TYR A 41 -17.98 3.05 -10.00
C TYR A 41 -17.59 1.67 -10.55
N GLN A 42 -18.53 0.73 -10.53
CA GLN A 42 -18.37 -0.61 -11.09
C GLN A 42 -18.75 -0.64 -12.59
N GLY A 43 -18.20 -1.60 -13.34
CA GLY A 43 -18.69 -1.95 -14.68
C GLY A 43 -18.01 -1.26 -15.88
N CYS A 44 -16.88 -0.59 -15.69
CA CYS A 44 -16.07 -0.11 -16.82
C CYS A 44 -15.10 -1.21 -17.28
N LEU A 45 -14.87 -1.35 -18.60
CA LEU A 45 -14.19 -2.48 -19.26
C LEU A 45 -12.78 -2.81 -18.71
N GLU A 46 -12.17 -1.91 -17.95
CA GLU A 46 -10.82 -2.06 -17.35
C GLU A 46 -10.79 -1.87 -15.82
N ARG A 47 -11.93 -1.55 -15.19
CA ARG A 47 -12.03 -1.34 -13.74
C ARG A 47 -12.54 -2.58 -13.04
N ARG A 48 -11.62 -3.45 -12.67
CA ARG A 48 -11.93 -4.59 -11.80
C ARG A 48 -11.75 -4.15 -10.36
N THR A 49 -12.86 -3.76 -9.73
CA THR A 49 -12.86 -3.39 -8.32
C THR A 49 -12.52 -4.62 -7.47
N SER A 50 -11.69 -4.44 -6.45
CA SER A 50 -11.34 -5.49 -5.48
C SER A 50 -11.52 -5.00 -4.05
N LEU A 51 -11.88 -5.92 -3.16
CA LEU A 51 -11.91 -5.69 -1.74
C LEU A 51 -10.74 -6.45 -1.11
N PHE A 52 -9.76 -5.72 -0.58
CA PHE A 52 -8.55 -6.30 0.02
C PHE A 52 -8.62 -6.22 1.55
N PRO A 53 -8.65 -7.36 2.28
CA PRO A 53 -8.59 -7.34 3.74
C PRO A 53 -7.17 -6.93 4.16
N SER A 54 -7.02 -5.77 4.81
CA SER A 54 -5.70 -5.24 5.21
C SER A 54 -5.63 -5.08 6.73
N ARG A 55 -4.54 -5.60 7.32
CA ARG A 55 -4.27 -5.43 8.75
C ARG A 55 -3.75 -4.03 9.03
N LYS A 56 -2.88 -3.50 8.18
CA LYS A 56 -2.38 -2.12 8.30
C LYS A 56 -3.44 -1.05 8.07
N ALA A 57 -4.46 -1.35 7.26
CA ALA A 57 -5.63 -0.48 7.16
C ALA A 57 -6.60 -0.69 8.35
N GLY A 58 -6.54 -1.82 9.05
CA GLY A 58 -7.47 -2.14 10.13
C GLY A 58 -8.86 -2.50 9.60
N GLY A 59 -8.94 -3.06 8.39
CA GLY A 59 -10.18 -3.43 7.72
C GLY A 59 -10.00 -3.69 6.23
N SER A 60 -11.07 -4.05 5.56
CA SER A 60 -11.06 -4.27 4.12
C SER A 60 -11.11 -2.96 3.37
N ILE A 61 -10.16 -2.71 2.46
CA ILE A 61 -10.14 -1.52 1.61
C ILE A 61 -10.68 -1.85 0.22
N ALA A 62 -11.50 -0.96 -0.31
CA ALA A 62 -12.01 -1.07 -1.66
C ALA A 62 -11.05 -0.35 -2.63
N LEU A 63 -10.70 -1.03 -3.71
CA LEU A 63 -9.74 -0.60 -4.74
C LEU A 63 -10.41 -0.66 -6.10
N GLU A 64 -10.12 0.29 -6.98
CA GLU A 64 -10.80 0.44 -8.28
C GLU A 64 -10.07 -0.25 -9.43
N SER A 65 -8.80 -0.60 -9.23
CA SER A 65 -7.94 -1.16 -10.27
C SER A 65 -7.02 -2.26 -9.78
N PHE A 66 -6.53 -3.07 -10.72
CA PHE A 66 -5.50 -4.08 -10.46
C PHE A 66 -4.19 -3.44 -9.94
N LEU A 67 -3.83 -2.26 -10.43
CA LEU A 67 -2.61 -1.57 -10.01
C LEU A 67 -2.72 -1.08 -8.57
N GLU A 68 -3.88 -0.57 -8.17
CA GLU A 68 -4.16 -0.23 -6.77
C GLU A 68 -4.09 -1.48 -5.87
N LEU A 69 -4.61 -2.63 -6.31
CA LEU A 69 -4.46 -3.89 -5.58
C LEU A 69 -3.00 -4.30 -5.43
N ALA A 70 -2.24 -4.27 -6.53
CA ALA A 70 -0.82 -4.59 -6.51
C ALA A 70 -0.05 -3.69 -5.54
N TYR A 71 -0.38 -2.39 -5.52
CA TYR A 71 0.27 -1.43 -4.65
C TYR A 71 -0.16 -1.58 -3.18
N ALA A 72 -1.44 -1.81 -2.91
CA ALA A 72 -1.93 -2.10 -1.57
C ALA A 72 -1.22 -3.31 -0.95
N VAL A 73 -1.01 -4.38 -1.74
CA VAL A 73 -0.27 -5.56 -1.29
C VAL A 73 1.19 -5.24 -0.97
N GLN A 74 1.85 -4.37 -1.73
CA GLN A 74 3.20 -3.89 -1.40
C GLN A 74 3.22 -3.08 -0.09
N LEU A 75 2.27 -2.16 0.09
CA LEU A 75 2.16 -1.37 1.33
C LEU A 75 1.93 -2.28 2.55
N GLU A 76 1.11 -3.32 2.39
CA GLU A 76 0.82 -4.29 3.44
C GLU A 76 2.10 -5.01 3.90
N SER A 77 3.00 -5.39 2.99
CA SER A 77 4.27 -6.03 3.35
C SER A 77 5.40 -5.06 3.70
N HIS A 78 5.27 -3.77 3.38
CA HIS A 78 6.38 -2.82 3.52
C HIS A 78 6.73 -2.50 4.99
N PRO A 79 7.97 -2.71 5.46
CA PRO A 79 8.29 -2.64 6.90
C PRO A 79 8.16 -1.23 7.50
N THR A 80 8.33 -0.18 6.71
CA THR A 80 8.22 1.21 7.21
C THR A 80 6.79 1.75 7.24
N VAL A 81 5.83 1.05 6.62
CA VAL A 81 4.43 1.47 6.55
C VAL A 81 3.71 0.96 7.80
N GLU A 82 3.17 1.88 8.59
CA GLU A 82 2.37 1.57 9.77
C GLU A 82 0.91 1.32 9.36
N SER A 83 0.33 2.26 8.61
CA SER A 83 -1.06 2.19 8.16
C SER A 83 -1.27 2.98 6.89
N TYR A 84 -2.35 2.69 6.17
CA TYR A 84 -2.70 3.42 4.96
C TYR A 84 -4.21 3.46 4.72
N ARG A 85 -4.63 4.36 3.83
CA ARG A 85 -6.01 4.66 3.46
C ARG A 85 -6.12 4.96 1.97
N THR A 86 -7.24 4.63 1.36
CA THR A 86 -7.47 4.84 -0.08
C THR A 86 -8.42 5.99 -0.36
N GLN A 87 -8.07 6.86 -1.30
CA GLN A 87 -8.90 7.97 -1.80
C GLN A 87 -9.56 8.81 -0.69
N THR A 88 -8.83 9.07 0.40
CA THR A 88 -9.36 9.78 1.58
C THR A 88 -9.14 11.29 1.56
N LEU A 89 -8.31 11.78 0.64
CA LEU A 89 -8.03 13.19 0.48
C LEU A 89 -8.78 13.75 -0.73
N LYS A 90 -9.30 14.95 -0.57
CA LYS A 90 -9.85 15.78 -1.62
C LYS A 90 -9.11 17.11 -1.59
N ILE A 91 -8.25 17.32 -2.59
CA ILE A 91 -7.30 18.45 -2.62
C ILE A 91 -7.67 19.38 -3.78
N PRO A 92 -8.02 20.65 -3.49
CA PRO A 92 -8.22 21.65 -4.54
C PRO A 92 -6.87 22.05 -5.14
N ILE A 93 -6.73 21.93 -6.46
CA ILE A 93 -5.48 22.24 -7.20
C ILE A 93 -5.62 23.42 -8.17
N GLY A 94 -6.78 24.08 -8.16
CA GLY A 94 -7.11 25.21 -9.03
C GLY A 94 -8.59 25.56 -8.97
N GLN A 95 -9.02 26.54 -9.77
CA GLN A 95 -10.43 26.91 -9.87
C GLN A 95 -11.25 25.72 -10.40
N ASN A 96 -12.19 25.24 -9.60
CA ASN A 96 -13.05 24.07 -9.88
C ASN A 96 -12.29 22.78 -10.23
N GLN A 97 -11.03 22.65 -9.81
CA GLN A 97 -10.24 21.45 -10.02
C GLN A 97 -9.86 20.83 -8.68
N GLU A 98 -10.21 19.56 -8.53
CA GLU A 98 -9.94 18.76 -7.33
C GLU A 98 -9.24 17.47 -7.76
N LEU A 99 -8.33 17.00 -6.91
CA LEU A 99 -7.72 15.68 -7.02
C LEU A 99 -8.02 14.84 -5.79
N TYR A 100 -8.16 13.53 -6.05
CA TYR A 100 -8.37 12.50 -5.05
C TYR A 100 -7.23 11.50 -5.22
N PRO A 101 -6.09 11.72 -4.52
CA PRO A 101 -4.96 10.81 -4.62
C PRO A 101 -5.35 9.39 -4.19
N ASP A 102 -4.75 8.39 -4.84
CA ASP A 102 -5.11 6.99 -4.60
C ASP A 102 -4.82 6.53 -3.16
N PHE A 103 -3.66 6.87 -2.59
CA PHE A 103 -3.23 6.40 -1.28
C PHE A 103 -2.74 7.53 -0.36
N LEU A 104 -3.13 7.44 0.91
CA LEU A 104 -2.56 8.18 2.03
C LEU A 104 -1.91 7.18 2.98
N ILE A 105 -0.63 7.37 3.30
CA ILE A 105 0.19 6.45 4.07
C ILE A 105 0.66 7.15 5.34
N ARG A 106 0.66 6.42 6.46
CA ARG A 106 1.35 6.78 7.69
C ARG A 106 2.51 5.83 7.91
N THR A 107 3.70 6.39 8.03
CA THR A 107 4.93 5.63 8.31
C THR A 107 5.06 5.34 9.80
N LEU A 108 5.88 4.35 10.17
CA LEU A 108 6.21 4.05 11.58
C LEU A 108 6.83 5.24 12.33
N LYS A 109 7.40 6.23 11.62
CA LYS A 109 7.92 7.47 12.20
C LYS A 109 6.84 8.52 12.48
N GLY A 110 5.58 8.23 12.14
CA GLY A 110 4.45 9.15 12.25
C GLY A 110 4.32 10.15 11.09
N ASN A 111 5.21 10.11 10.10
CA ASN A 111 5.13 10.97 8.92
C ASN A 111 4.07 10.47 7.94
N PHE A 112 3.51 11.39 7.14
CA PHE A 112 2.53 11.08 6.11
C PHE A 112 3.11 11.18 4.70
N GLU A 113 2.64 10.32 3.81
CA GLU A 113 2.98 10.30 2.39
C GLU A 113 1.71 10.12 1.54
N VAL A 114 1.68 10.71 0.34
CA VAL A 114 0.54 10.63 -0.57
C VAL A 114 0.98 10.08 -1.92
N HIS A 115 0.42 8.95 -2.32
CA HIS A 115 0.83 8.25 -3.54
C HIS A 115 -0.30 8.13 -4.56
N GLU A 116 0.06 8.22 -5.83
CA GLU A 116 -0.84 8.08 -6.98
C GLU A 116 -0.30 6.99 -7.90
N VAL A 117 -1.14 6.03 -8.28
CA VAL A 117 -0.74 4.88 -9.09
C VAL A 117 -1.11 5.09 -10.55
N LYS A 118 -0.16 4.83 -11.47
CA LYS A 118 -0.36 5.02 -12.91
C LYS A 118 0.12 3.81 -13.74
N PRO A 119 -0.60 3.46 -14.83
CA PRO A 119 -0.16 2.42 -15.74
C PRO A 119 1.19 2.70 -16.39
N SER A 120 1.46 3.96 -16.73
CA SER A 120 2.77 4.40 -17.18
C SER A 120 2.92 5.90 -16.95
N ILE A 121 3.93 6.29 -16.17
CA ILE A 121 4.26 7.69 -15.90
C ILE A 121 4.78 8.36 -17.16
N GLN A 122 5.52 7.63 -18.00
CA GLN A 122 6.11 8.15 -19.24
C GLN A 122 5.06 8.55 -20.28
N HIS A 123 3.87 7.93 -20.25
CA HIS A 123 2.78 8.21 -21.16
C HIS A 123 1.73 9.18 -20.57
N LEU A 124 2.03 9.85 -19.46
CA LEU A 124 1.15 10.87 -18.91
C LEU A 124 1.06 12.07 -19.86
N SER A 125 -0.15 12.59 -20.04
CA SER A 125 -0.35 13.84 -20.76
C SER A 125 0.29 15.00 -20.00
N LEU A 126 0.71 16.05 -20.72
CA LEU A 126 1.25 17.27 -20.13
C LEU A 126 0.27 17.89 -19.11
N GLU A 127 -1.03 17.84 -19.40
CA GLU A 127 -2.07 18.30 -18.48
C GLU A 127 -2.07 17.50 -17.17
N SER A 128 -1.93 16.18 -17.23
CA SER A 128 -1.89 15.33 -16.04
C SER A 128 -0.64 15.63 -15.20
N LEU A 129 0.52 15.78 -15.86
CA LEU A 129 1.77 16.14 -15.20
C LEU A 129 1.65 17.48 -14.48
N GLN A 130 1.14 18.51 -15.14
CA GLN A 130 0.93 19.83 -14.52
C GLN A 130 -0.01 19.76 -13.30
N ARG A 131 -1.05 18.92 -13.34
CA ARG A 131 -1.96 18.72 -12.20
C ARG A 131 -1.24 18.05 -11.03
N PHE A 132 -0.39 17.05 -11.30
CA PHE A 132 0.40 16.37 -10.27
C PHE A 132 1.52 17.24 -9.70
N GLU A 133 2.15 18.09 -10.50
CA GLU A 133 3.13 19.08 -10.02
C GLU A 133 2.51 20.10 -9.05
N ARG A 134 1.30 20.58 -9.37
CA ARG A 134 0.53 21.45 -8.46
C ARG A 134 0.19 20.75 -7.15
N LEU A 135 -0.29 19.51 -7.23
CA LEU A 135 -0.57 18.68 -6.07
C LEU A 135 0.68 18.49 -5.20
N ALA A 136 1.80 18.12 -5.81
CA ALA A 136 3.08 17.94 -5.14
C ALA A 136 3.53 19.23 -4.45
N SER A 137 3.37 20.38 -5.10
CA SER A 137 3.72 21.69 -4.52
C SER A 137 2.88 22.03 -3.29
N ILE A 138 1.57 21.75 -3.33
CA ILE A 138 0.67 21.96 -2.19
C ILE A 138 1.08 21.07 -1.01
N LEU A 139 1.32 19.78 -1.26
CA LEU A 139 1.71 18.82 -0.22
C LEU A 139 3.11 19.09 0.35
N ALA A 140 4.06 19.48 -0.50
CA ALA A 140 5.41 19.86 -0.07
C ALA A 140 5.38 21.06 0.89
N SER A 141 4.44 21.99 0.73
CA SER A 141 4.30 23.14 1.64
C SER A 141 3.92 22.77 3.08
N ILE A 142 3.50 21.53 3.32
CA ILE A 142 3.20 20.96 4.65
C ILE A 142 4.04 19.72 4.95
N ASN A 143 5.18 19.57 4.27
CA ASN A 143 6.13 18.45 4.45
C ASN A 143 5.51 17.05 4.22
N ILE A 144 4.54 16.95 3.31
CA ILE A 144 3.98 15.66 2.89
C ILE A 144 4.54 15.32 1.50
N PRO A 145 5.34 14.25 1.36
CA PRO A 145 5.83 13.81 0.07
C PRO A 145 4.68 13.33 -0.82
N PHE A 146 4.77 13.66 -2.11
CA PHE A 146 3.91 13.11 -3.16
C PHE A 146 4.73 12.21 -4.09
N LYS A 147 4.24 11.00 -4.38
CA LYS A 147 4.91 10.05 -5.28
C LYS A 147 3.97 9.50 -6.33
N LEU A 148 4.45 9.47 -7.58
CA LEU A 148 3.83 8.69 -8.65
C LEU A 148 4.43 7.28 -8.65
N VAL A 149 3.56 6.28 -8.65
CA VAL A 149 3.92 4.86 -8.67
C VAL A 149 3.60 4.29 -10.04
N ASP A 150 4.62 3.80 -10.72
CA ASP A 150 4.50 3.22 -12.06
C ASP A 150 4.20 1.72 -11.99
N ALA A 151 3.36 1.21 -12.89
CA ALA A 151 3.04 -0.22 -12.97
C ALA A 151 4.28 -1.12 -13.13
N ASN A 152 5.38 -0.61 -13.72
CA ASN A 152 6.63 -1.37 -13.86
C ASN A 152 7.32 -1.66 -12.52
N THR A 153 7.01 -0.90 -11.47
CA THR A 153 7.52 -1.11 -10.11
C THR A 153 6.63 -2.03 -9.27
N LEU A 154 5.48 -2.44 -9.81
CA LEU A 154 4.47 -3.24 -9.13
C LEU A 154 4.59 -4.73 -9.50
N PRO A 155 4.18 -5.65 -8.61
CA PRO A 155 4.15 -7.07 -8.94
C PRO A 155 3.23 -7.33 -10.14
N ARG A 156 3.72 -8.15 -11.07
CA ARG A 156 2.91 -8.64 -12.20
C ARG A 156 1.80 -9.57 -11.69
N ARG A 157 0.79 -9.82 -12.53
CA ARG A 157 -0.39 -10.65 -12.18
C ARG A 157 -0.05 -11.97 -11.49
N GLN A 158 0.89 -12.75 -12.04
CA GLN A 158 1.27 -14.05 -11.47
C GLN A 158 1.90 -13.90 -10.08
N SER A 159 2.85 -12.99 -9.93
CA SER A 159 3.51 -12.67 -8.66
C SER A 159 2.51 -12.13 -7.63
N LEU A 160 1.57 -11.28 -8.06
CA LEU A 160 0.54 -10.74 -7.17
C LEU A 160 -0.39 -11.83 -6.65
N THR A 161 -0.82 -12.76 -7.52
CA THR A 161 -1.63 -13.92 -7.08
C THR A 161 -0.89 -14.73 -6.02
N GLN A 162 0.41 -14.98 -6.22
CA GLN A 162 1.24 -15.67 -5.23
C GLN A 162 1.31 -14.88 -3.91
N LEU A 163 1.59 -13.57 -3.95
CA LEU A 163 1.62 -12.72 -2.75
C LEU A 163 0.27 -12.72 -2.01
N LEU A 164 -0.85 -12.70 -2.72
CA LEU A 164 -2.19 -12.79 -2.12
C LEU A 164 -2.43 -14.16 -1.45
N HIS A 165 -1.92 -15.25 -2.03
CA HIS A 165 -1.97 -16.56 -1.40
C HIS A 165 -1.13 -16.62 -0.12
N LEU A 166 0.11 -16.12 -0.16
CA LEU A 166 0.99 -16.03 1.02
C LEU A 166 0.34 -15.16 2.10
N TYR A 167 -0.20 -14.01 1.72
CA TYR A 167 -0.90 -13.12 2.64
C TYR A 167 -2.08 -13.81 3.33
N SER A 168 -2.96 -14.44 2.54
CA SER A 168 -4.16 -15.11 3.05
C SER A 168 -3.82 -16.23 4.04
N ARG A 169 -2.83 -17.08 3.71
CA ARG A 169 -2.40 -18.20 4.55
C ARG A 169 -1.59 -17.76 5.76
N GLY A 170 -0.66 -16.84 5.56
CA GLY A 170 0.22 -16.30 6.58
C GLY A 170 -0.48 -15.42 7.61
N HIS A 171 -1.71 -14.99 7.36
CA HIS A 171 -2.49 -14.15 8.29
C HIS A 171 -3.79 -14.80 8.78
N LEU A 172 -3.92 -16.13 8.64
CA LEU A 172 -5.06 -16.90 9.18
C LEU A 172 -5.24 -16.70 10.69
N GLN A 173 -4.15 -16.44 11.41
CA GLN A 173 -4.14 -16.08 12.82
C GLN A 173 -3.12 -14.97 13.09
N ASP A 174 -3.13 -14.47 14.32
CA ASP A 174 -2.16 -13.50 14.79
C ASP A 174 -0.93 -14.22 15.34
N TRP A 175 0.24 -13.91 14.79
CA TRP A 175 1.52 -14.41 15.29
C TRP A 175 2.08 -13.45 16.33
N THR A 176 2.60 -14.01 17.42
CA THR A 176 3.37 -13.25 18.39
C THR A 176 4.75 -12.91 17.83
N SER A 177 5.37 -11.84 18.33
CA SER A 177 6.75 -11.48 17.95
C SER A 177 7.73 -12.63 18.20
N LEU A 178 7.55 -13.38 19.29
CA LEU A 178 8.39 -14.53 19.62
C LEU A 178 8.27 -15.66 18.57
N GLU A 179 7.06 -15.98 18.11
CA GLU A 179 6.87 -16.99 17.06
C GLU A 179 7.52 -16.57 15.74
N ILE A 180 7.38 -15.30 15.37
CA ILE A 180 8.00 -14.73 14.17
C ILE A 180 9.53 -14.81 14.28
N GLU A 181 10.09 -14.37 15.40
CA GLU A 181 11.54 -14.37 15.67
C GLU A 181 12.12 -15.79 15.67
N LEU A 182 11.46 -16.74 16.35
CA LEU A 182 11.91 -18.14 16.37
C LEU A 182 11.90 -18.78 14.98
N ALA A 183 10.82 -18.57 14.21
CA ALA A 183 10.71 -19.10 12.86
C ALA A 183 11.74 -18.46 11.91
N GLN A 184 11.96 -17.16 12.03
CA GLN A 184 12.97 -16.43 11.26
C GLN A 184 14.38 -16.96 11.56
N ASP A 185 14.76 -17.01 12.85
CA ASP A 185 16.07 -17.46 13.29
C ASP A 185 16.35 -18.92 12.90
N LEU A 186 15.31 -19.75 12.84
CA LEU A 186 15.41 -21.13 12.37
C LEU A 186 15.65 -21.17 10.85
N LEU A 187 14.81 -20.48 10.07
CA LEU A 187 14.82 -20.58 8.61
C LEU A 187 16.02 -19.88 7.96
N ILE A 188 16.56 -18.80 8.55
CA ILE A 188 17.76 -18.10 8.02
C ILE A 188 18.99 -19.00 7.99
N ARG A 189 19.03 -20.08 8.80
CA ARG A 189 20.14 -21.04 8.83
C ARG A 189 20.18 -21.97 7.62
N TYR A 190 19.11 -21.97 6.82
CA TYR A 190 18.97 -22.85 5.68
C TYR A 190 18.92 -22.03 4.38
N GLU A 191 19.56 -22.56 3.34
CA GLU A 191 19.27 -22.12 1.98
C GLU A 191 18.02 -22.84 1.51
N LEU A 192 16.92 -22.10 1.33
CA LEU A 192 15.63 -22.65 0.94
C LEU A 192 15.51 -22.66 -0.58
N ASP A 193 15.38 -23.83 -1.19
CA ASP A 193 15.14 -23.98 -2.64
C ASP A 193 13.67 -23.80 -3.00
N ASN A 194 12.79 -24.23 -2.11
CA ASN A 194 11.36 -24.14 -2.29
C ASN A 194 10.64 -23.94 -0.94
N LEU A 195 9.35 -23.69 -1.05
CA LEU A 195 8.51 -23.35 0.09
C LEU A 195 8.15 -24.59 0.94
N GLU A 196 8.12 -25.79 0.33
CA GLU A 196 7.87 -27.06 1.04
C GLU A 196 8.99 -27.41 2.03
N GLN A 197 10.24 -27.06 1.70
CA GLN A 197 11.37 -27.17 2.62
C GLN A 197 11.16 -26.29 3.86
N ALA A 198 10.73 -25.04 3.67
CA ALA A 198 10.45 -24.13 4.79
C ALA A 198 9.35 -24.68 5.71
N TYR A 199 8.28 -25.23 5.12
CA TYR A 199 7.23 -25.91 5.88
C TYR A 199 7.77 -27.08 6.69
N SER A 200 8.52 -27.97 6.04
CA SER A 200 9.06 -29.18 6.69
C SER A 200 10.00 -28.86 7.85
N ILE A 201 10.81 -27.80 7.73
CA ILE A 201 11.70 -27.32 8.79
C ILE A 201 10.88 -26.82 9.98
N LEU A 202 9.87 -25.97 9.74
CA LEU A 202 9.02 -25.45 10.81
C LEU A 202 8.25 -26.57 11.53
N GLU A 203 7.66 -27.52 10.80
CA GLU A 203 6.93 -28.64 11.40
C GLU A 203 7.81 -29.52 12.28
N LYS A 204 9.05 -29.78 11.84
CA LYS A 204 10.02 -30.58 12.60
C LYS A 204 10.37 -29.93 13.95
N ASP A 205 10.41 -28.61 14.00
CA ASP A 205 10.65 -27.81 15.21
C ASP A 205 9.35 -27.39 15.93
N GLN A 206 8.21 -28.03 15.61
CA GLN A 206 6.89 -27.82 16.23
C GLN A 206 6.35 -26.39 16.06
N LEU A 207 6.79 -25.68 15.03
CA LEU A 207 6.26 -24.39 14.60
C LEU A 207 5.24 -24.56 13.48
N SER A 208 4.31 -23.61 13.36
CA SER A 208 3.30 -23.64 12.32
C SER A 208 3.91 -23.36 10.92
N PRO A 209 3.60 -24.18 9.89
CA PRO A 209 4.05 -23.94 8.51
C PRO A 209 3.66 -22.57 7.97
N GLN A 210 2.51 -22.03 8.41
CA GLN A 210 1.98 -20.74 7.96
C GLN A 210 2.88 -19.56 8.36
N LEU A 211 3.79 -19.73 9.32
CA LEU A 211 4.84 -18.74 9.59
C LEU A 211 5.76 -18.55 8.38
N ALA A 212 6.05 -19.59 7.58
CA ALA A 212 6.82 -19.42 6.35
C ALA A 212 6.07 -18.54 5.33
N ASP A 213 4.74 -18.72 5.20
CA ASP A 213 3.90 -17.88 4.35
C ASP A 213 3.97 -16.40 4.80
N TYR A 214 3.87 -16.16 6.12
CA TYR A 214 3.98 -14.82 6.71
C TYR A 214 5.36 -14.19 6.45
N LEU A 215 6.43 -14.92 6.78
CA LEU A 215 7.80 -14.42 6.65
C LEU A 215 8.17 -14.14 5.19
N LEU A 216 7.72 -14.97 4.25
CA LEU A 216 7.92 -14.73 2.82
C LEU A 216 7.12 -13.54 2.31
N PHE A 217 5.87 -13.39 2.73
CA PHE A 217 5.04 -12.25 2.35
C PHE A 217 5.68 -10.92 2.78
N HIS A 218 6.20 -10.86 4.01
CA HIS A 218 6.89 -9.70 4.57
C HIS A 218 8.36 -9.58 4.15
N GLN A 219 8.83 -10.45 3.25
CA GLN A 219 10.20 -10.45 2.71
C GLN A 219 11.29 -10.58 3.80
N ILE A 220 10.95 -11.21 4.93
CA ILE A 220 11.88 -11.47 6.05
C ILE A 220 12.84 -12.61 5.69
N ILE A 221 12.34 -13.60 4.92
CA ILE A 221 13.13 -14.70 4.37
C ILE A 221 12.97 -14.75 2.85
N GLN A 222 13.86 -15.48 2.18
CA GLN A 222 13.82 -15.69 0.74
C GLN A 222 13.94 -17.17 0.37
N VAL A 223 13.34 -17.53 -0.76
CA VAL A 223 13.44 -18.87 -1.36
C VAL A 223 14.07 -18.70 -2.74
N LYS A 224 15.07 -19.54 -3.05
CA LYS A 224 15.75 -19.61 -4.35
C LYS A 224 14.80 -20.20 -5.40
N ASN A 225 13.77 -19.49 -5.82
CA ASN A 225 12.87 -20.02 -6.85
C ASN A 225 13.65 -20.36 -8.14
N ALA A 226 13.78 -21.66 -8.43
CA ALA A 226 14.16 -22.16 -9.73
C ALA A 226 13.06 -21.75 -10.73
N LYS A 227 13.40 -20.83 -11.64
CA LYS A 227 12.51 -20.22 -12.66
C LYS A 227 11.47 -19.25 -12.10
N ASN A 228 11.91 -18.12 -11.57
CA ASN A 228 11.39 -16.80 -11.93
C ASN A 228 12.28 -15.74 -11.28
N ASN A 229 12.76 -14.81 -12.10
CA ASN A 229 13.52 -13.65 -11.67
C ASN A 229 12.87 -13.02 -10.42
N HIS A 230 13.66 -12.96 -9.34
CA HIS A 230 13.57 -11.94 -8.29
C HIS A 230 12.15 -11.58 -7.81
N LEU A 231 11.74 -12.17 -6.67
CA LEU A 231 10.81 -11.52 -5.73
C LEU A 231 11.52 -10.40 -4.94
N THR A 232 12.46 -9.68 -5.56
CA THR A 232 13.04 -8.47 -4.98
C THR A 232 12.24 -7.28 -5.50
N LEU A 233 11.38 -6.74 -4.66
CA LEU A 233 11.03 -5.34 -4.80
C LEU A 233 12.29 -4.56 -4.42
N GLY A 234 12.80 -3.78 -5.37
CA GLY A 234 13.96 -2.92 -5.15
C GLY A 234 13.71 -2.04 -3.94
N VAL A 235 14.43 -2.32 -2.86
CA VAL A 235 14.71 -1.35 -1.81
C VAL A 235 15.93 -0.60 -2.30
N ASP A 236 15.70 0.46 -3.07
CA ASP A 236 16.72 1.49 -3.22
C ASP A 236 16.75 2.25 -1.88
N LEU A 237 17.89 2.16 -1.21
CA LEU A 237 18.28 3.02 -0.08
C LEU A 237 18.31 4.49 -0.49
#